data_AF-A0A8D2CNT9-F1
#
_entry.id   AF-A0A8D2CNT9-F1
#
_cell.length_a   1.000
_cell.length_b   1.000
_cell.length_c   1.000
_cell.angle_alpha   90.00
_cell.angle_beta   90.00
_cell.angle_gamma   90.00
#
_symmetry.space_group_name_H-M   'P 1'
#
loop_
_entity.id
_entity.type
_entity.pdbx_description
1 polymer ?
#
loop_
_entity_poly.entity_id
_entity_poly.type
_entity_poly.pdbx_seq_one_letter_code
_entity_poly.pdbx_strand_id
1 'polypeptide(L)'
;RSALDILHNYDFDDTLVAIDTYNCDLHFKVARDRSSGYPLTIEGFAYLWSGARASYGVRRGRVCFEMKINEEISVKHLPSTEPDPHVVRIGWSLDSCSTQLGEELFFLWLWRHREEVHQ
;
A
#
# COMPACT_ATOMS: atom_id res chain seq x y z
N ARG A 1 -10.16 8.89 -14.74
CA ARG A 1 -9.13 8.09 -15.44
C ARG A 1 -9.52 8.14 -16.91
N SER A 2 -8.72 8.76 -17.79
CA SER A 2 -9.04 8.67 -19.22
C SER A 2 -8.59 7.30 -19.73
N ALA A 3 -9.26 6.73 -20.73
CA ALA A 3 -8.85 5.47 -21.34
C ALA A 3 -7.43 5.52 -21.94
N LEU A 4 -6.88 6.71 -22.16
CA LEU A 4 -5.53 6.94 -22.67
C LEU A 4 -4.43 6.72 -21.63
N ASP A 5 -4.72 6.89 -20.34
CA ASP A 5 -3.74 6.65 -19.26
C ASP A 5 -3.43 5.15 -19.09
N ILE A 6 -4.29 4.26 -19.61
CA ILE A 6 -4.13 2.80 -19.58
C ILE A 6 -3.30 2.30 -20.78
N LEU A 7 -3.24 3.06 -21.88
CA LEU A 7 -2.60 2.65 -23.13
C LEU A 7 -1.13 3.09 -23.25
N HIS A 8 -0.67 4.00 -22.40
CA HIS A 8 0.75 4.31 -22.27
C HIS A 8 1.35 3.40 -21.19
N ASN A 9 1.72 2.18 -21.59
CA ASN A 9 2.78 1.46 -20.90
C ASN A 9 4.06 2.28 -21.15
N TYR A 10 4.23 3.35 -20.37
CA TYR A 10 5.49 4.11 -20.30
C TYR A 10 6.61 3.10 -20.13
N ASP A 11 7.78 3.37 -20.75
CA ASP A 11 9.02 2.60 -20.61
C ASP A 11 9.43 2.47 -19.13
N PHE A 12 8.74 1.61 -18.39
CA PHE A 12 9.09 1.24 -17.04
C PHE A 12 10.15 0.16 -17.16
N ASP A 13 11.25 0.35 -16.45
CA ASP A 13 12.32 -0.63 -16.43
C ASP A 13 11.85 -1.87 -15.67
N ASP A 14 11.43 -2.89 -16.43
CA ASP A 14 10.98 -4.19 -15.90
C ASP A 14 12.11 -4.98 -15.20
N THR A 15 13.32 -4.44 -15.08
CA THR A 15 14.35 -5.01 -14.18
C THR A 15 14.24 -4.51 -12.74
N LEU A 16 13.44 -3.46 -12.50
CA LEU A 16 13.25 -2.86 -11.18
C LEU A 16 12.06 -3.50 -10.42
N VAL A 17 12.27 -3.71 -9.12
CA VAL A 17 11.17 -4.04 -8.20
C VAL A 17 10.40 -2.75 -7.89
N ALA A 18 9.11 -2.74 -8.21
CA ALA A 18 8.24 -1.60 -8.03
C ALA A 18 6.83 -2.02 -7.61
N ILE A 19 5.96 -1.06 -7.29
CA ILE A 19 4.58 -1.34 -6.93
C ILE A 19 3.83 -1.87 -8.17
N ASP A 20 3.16 -3.02 -8.01
CA ASP A 20 2.35 -3.65 -9.04
C ASP A 20 0.97 -2.97 -9.13
N THR A 21 0.73 -2.28 -10.25
CA THR A 21 -0.53 -1.59 -10.53
C THR A 21 -1.68 -2.54 -10.87
N TYR A 22 -1.39 -3.80 -11.19
CA TYR A 22 -2.40 -4.85 -11.40
C TYR A 22 -2.74 -5.59 -10.11
N ASN A 23 -1.85 -5.54 -9.12
CA ASN A 23 -1.98 -6.21 -7.83
C ASN A 23 -2.06 -5.17 -6.69
N CYS A 24 -2.88 -4.14 -6.91
CA CYS A 24 -3.22 -3.11 -5.93
C CYS A 24 -4.72 -2.88 -5.86
N ASP A 25 -5.21 -2.40 -4.71
CA ASP A 25 -6.62 -2.04 -4.58
C ASP A 25 -6.98 -0.88 -5.51
N LEU A 26 -8.24 -0.84 -5.96
CA LEU A 26 -8.70 0.19 -6.90
C LEU A 26 -8.55 1.61 -6.34
N HIS A 27 -8.69 1.76 -5.02
CA HIS A 27 -8.54 3.01 -4.27
C HIS A 27 -7.13 3.26 -3.75
N PHE A 28 -6.15 2.43 -4.13
CA PHE A 28 -4.73 2.71 -3.93
C PHE A 28 -4.16 3.47 -5.14
N LYS A 29 -3.57 4.64 -4.92
CA LYS A 29 -2.93 5.43 -5.97
C LYS A 29 -1.45 5.17 -6.00
N VAL A 30 -0.95 4.75 -7.15
CA VAL A 30 0.48 4.51 -7.41
C VAL A 30 1.06 5.73 -8.14
N ALA A 31 2.25 6.18 -7.75
CA ALA A 31 2.99 7.22 -8.44
C ALA A 31 3.42 6.77 -9.84
N ARG A 32 3.71 7.72 -10.74
CA ARG A 32 4.06 7.41 -12.13
C ARG A 32 5.32 6.57 -12.27
N ASP A 33 6.28 6.77 -11.39
CA ASP A 33 7.54 6.01 -11.30
C ASP A 33 7.39 4.68 -10.55
N ARG A 34 6.18 4.36 -10.07
CA ARG A 34 5.83 3.14 -9.33
C ARG A 34 6.66 2.87 -8.08
N SER A 35 7.34 3.88 -7.55
CA SER A 35 8.19 3.78 -6.36
C SER A 35 7.44 4.08 -5.06
N SER A 36 6.28 4.73 -5.17
CA SER A 36 5.47 5.16 -4.04
C SER A 36 3.98 5.09 -4.34
N GLY A 37 3.16 5.13 -3.30
CA GLY A 37 1.72 5.16 -3.43
C GLY A 37 1.04 5.53 -2.12
N TYR A 38 -0.27 5.77 -2.20
CA TYR A 38 -1.08 6.19 -1.07
C TYR A 38 -2.56 5.79 -1.22
N PRO A 39 -3.27 5.52 -0.12
CA PRO A 39 -4.71 5.27 -0.15
C PRO A 39 -5.51 6.54 -0.51
N LEU A 40 -6.62 6.38 -1.21
CA LEU A 40 -7.67 7.41 -1.19
C LEU A 40 -8.27 7.50 0.21
N THR A 41 -8.37 8.71 0.75
CA THR A 41 -8.90 8.97 2.10
C THR A 41 -10.14 9.87 2.08
N ILE A 42 -10.75 10.09 0.91
CA ILE A 42 -11.97 10.89 0.81
C ILE A 42 -13.18 10.12 1.36
N GLU A 43 -14.01 10.77 2.18
CA GLU A 43 -15.27 10.21 2.67
C GLU A 43 -15.08 8.81 3.30
N GLY A 44 -15.90 7.83 2.88
CA GLY A 44 -15.86 6.46 3.36
C GLY A 44 -14.57 5.69 3.06
N PHE A 45 -13.75 6.14 2.10
CA PHE A 45 -12.50 5.44 1.80
C PHE A 45 -11.48 5.51 2.95
N ALA A 46 -11.59 6.51 3.82
CA ALA A 46 -10.73 6.63 5.00
C ALA A 46 -10.91 5.49 6.03
N TYR A 47 -12.02 4.74 5.97
CA TYR A 47 -12.26 3.58 6.83
C TYR A 47 -11.80 2.25 6.21
N LEU A 48 -11.32 2.26 4.96
CA LEU A 48 -10.92 1.05 4.25
C LEU A 48 -9.41 0.85 4.32
N TRP A 49 -9.00 -0.40 4.53
CA TRP A 49 -7.63 -0.79 4.21
C TRP A 49 -7.41 -0.66 2.70
N SER A 50 -6.20 -0.23 2.34
CA SER A 50 -5.77 -0.15 0.96
C SER A 50 -4.33 -0.62 0.86
N GLY A 51 -4.02 -1.41 -0.15
CA GLY A 51 -2.74 -2.07 -0.31
C GLY A 51 -2.32 -2.29 -1.74
N ALA A 52 -1.06 -2.67 -1.88
CA ALA A 52 -0.47 -3.12 -3.11
C ALA A 52 0.65 -4.14 -2.83
N ARG A 53 1.00 -4.93 -3.85
CA ARG A 53 2.18 -5.80 -3.84
C ARG A 53 3.27 -5.24 -4.74
N ALA A 54 4.48 -5.75 -4.56
CA ALA A 54 5.57 -5.51 -5.49
C ALA A 54 5.37 -6.35 -6.78
N SER A 55 5.95 -5.88 -7.89
CA SER A 55 5.93 -6.53 -9.22
C SER A 55 6.67 -7.87 -9.24
N TYR A 56 7.52 -8.13 -8.25
CA TYR A 56 8.27 -9.37 -8.15
C TYR A 56 8.17 -9.96 -6.74
N GLY A 57 7.97 -11.28 -6.69
CA GLY A 57 8.09 -12.09 -5.49
C GLY A 57 9.44 -12.80 -5.40
N VAL A 58 9.70 -13.41 -4.26
CA VAL A 58 10.98 -14.10 -3.97
C VAL A 58 10.72 -15.59 -3.94
N ARG A 59 11.40 -16.35 -4.81
CA ARG A 59 11.24 -17.80 -4.86
C ARG A 59 12.25 -18.56 -3.98
N ARG A 60 13.48 -18.05 -3.88
CA ARG A 60 14.60 -18.67 -3.14
C ARG A 60 15.60 -17.59 -2.70
N GLY A 61 16.37 -17.88 -1.66
CA GLY A 61 17.44 -17.01 -1.15
C GLY A 61 17.03 -16.19 0.08
N ARG A 62 17.84 -15.20 0.42
CA ARG A 62 17.58 -14.23 1.49
C ARG A 62 17.50 -12.85 0.86
N VAL A 63 16.44 -12.13 1.18
CA VAL A 63 16.22 -10.77 0.70
C VAL A 63 15.85 -9.87 1.87
N CYS A 64 16.08 -8.58 1.70
CA CYS A 64 15.60 -7.54 2.60
C CYS A 64 14.99 -6.44 1.75
N PHE A 65 14.07 -5.68 2.34
CA PHE A 65 13.50 -4.50 1.72
C PHE A 65 13.33 -3.44 2.78
N GLU A 66 13.22 -2.19 2.34
CA GLU A 66 12.95 -1.03 3.16
C GLU A 66 11.70 -0.35 2.63
N MET A 67 10.93 0.25 3.52
CA MET A 67 9.83 1.13 3.16
C MET A 67 9.92 2.39 4.02
N LYS A 68 9.81 3.53 3.35
CA LYS A 68 9.79 4.84 3.97
C LYS A 68 8.36 5.36 4.04
N ILE A 69 7.92 5.75 5.23
CA ILE A 69 6.68 6.50 5.42
C ILE A 69 7.01 7.98 5.22
N ASN A 70 6.36 8.62 4.26
CA ASN A 70 6.65 10.01 3.90
C ASN A 70 5.77 11.00 4.67
N GLU A 71 4.50 10.67 4.91
CA GLU A 71 3.53 11.55 5.56
C GLU A 71 2.35 10.78 6.16
N GLU A 72 1.66 11.41 7.10
CA GLU A 72 0.32 11.03 7.55
C GLU A 72 -0.72 11.84 6.78
N ILE A 73 -1.60 11.15 6.04
CA ILE A 73 -2.58 11.81 5.18
C ILE A 73 -3.75 12.30 6.04
N SER A 74 -3.99 13.61 6.05
CA SER A 74 -5.06 14.23 6.85
C SER A 74 -6.45 13.60 6.60
N VAL A 75 -7.10 13.18 7.68
CA VAL A 75 -8.47 12.62 7.71
C VAL A 75 -9.36 13.32 8.73
N LYS A 76 -9.32 14.65 8.75
CA LYS A 76 -10.06 15.50 9.71
C LYS A 76 -11.59 15.31 9.69
N HIS A 77 -12.13 14.71 8.62
CA HIS A 77 -13.54 14.38 8.49
C HIS A 77 -13.94 13.14 9.31
N LEU A 78 -12.98 12.33 9.75
CA LEU A 78 -13.23 11.21 10.64
C LEU A 78 -13.60 11.71 12.04
N PRO A 79 -14.53 11.03 12.74
CA PRO A 79 -14.84 11.37 14.12
C PRO A 79 -13.63 11.09 15.02
N SER A 80 -13.49 11.87 16.09
CA SER A 80 -12.42 11.67 17.10
C SER A 80 -12.47 10.33 17.83
N THR A 81 -13.54 9.55 17.63
CA THR A 81 -13.70 8.19 18.14
C THR A 81 -12.96 7.15 17.32
N GLU A 82 -12.47 7.49 16.13
CA GLU A 82 -11.64 6.57 15.33
C GLU A 82 -10.28 6.41 16.02
N PRO A 83 -9.96 5.23 16.57
CA PRO A 83 -8.87 5.09 17.54
C PRO A 83 -7.48 5.17 16.90
N ASP A 84 -7.36 4.80 15.62
CA ASP A 84 -6.08 4.72 14.91
C ASP A 84 -6.26 5.02 13.41
N PRO A 85 -6.49 6.29 13.03
CA PRO A 85 -6.75 6.68 11.64
C PRO A 85 -5.52 6.54 10.73
N HIS A 86 -4.32 6.43 11.31
CA HIS A 86 -3.05 6.34 10.60
C HIS A 86 -2.35 5.04 10.98
N VAL A 87 -2.64 3.98 10.22
CA VAL A 87 -1.97 2.69 10.39
C VAL A 87 -1.48 2.19 9.06
N VAL A 88 -0.20 1.80 9.04
CA VAL A 88 0.42 1.14 7.91
C VAL A 88 0.85 -0.24 8.36
N ARG A 89 0.62 -1.24 7.50
CA ARG A 89 1.09 -2.62 7.70
C ARG A 89 1.96 -2.99 6.52
N ILE A 90 3.15 -3.50 6.82
CA ILE A 90 4.18 -3.80 5.83
C ILE A 90 4.67 -5.22 6.07
N GLY A 91 4.84 -6.01 5.01
CA GLY A 91 5.10 -7.43 5.18
C GLY A 91 5.26 -8.20 3.88
N TRP A 92 5.22 -9.53 4.05
CA TRP A 92 5.26 -10.50 2.97
C TRP A 92 3.92 -11.22 2.85
N SER A 93 3.58 -11.63 1.62
CA SER A 93 2.43 -12.50 1.35
C SER A 93 2.79 -13.54 0.30
N LEU A 94 1.98 -14.60 0.22
CA LEU A 94 1.96 -15.46 -0.96
C LEU A 94 1.22 -14.75 -2.10
N ASP A 95 1.48 -15.18 -3.32
CA ASP A 95 0.81 -14.67 -4.53
C ASP A 95 -0.69 -15.02 -4.55
N SER A 96 -1.05 -16.17 -3.96
CA SER A 96 -2.44 -16.64 -3.89
C SER A 96 -3.30 -15.94 -2.83
N CYS A 97 -2.72 -15.08 -1.98
CA CYS A 97 -3.47 -14.35 -0.96
C CYS A 97 -4.33 -13.25 -1.60
N SER A 98 -5.47 -12.93 -1.01
CA SER A 98 -6.20 -11.71 -1.39
C SER A 98 -5.42 -10.44 -0.99
N THR A 99 -5.80 -9.26 -1.52
CA THR A 99 -5.21 -7.97 -1.10
C THR A 99 -5.75 -7.49 0.25
N GLN A 100 -6.58 -8.29 0.95
CA GLN A 100 -7.12 -7.93 2.26
C GLN A 100 -6.03 -8.01 3.33
N LEU A 101 -5.41 -6.85 3.56
CA LEU A 101 -4.25 -6.66 4.44
C LEU A 101 -4.55 -6.99 5.91
N GLY A 102 -4.56 -8.27 6.27
CA GLY A 102 -4.52 -8.76 7.65
C GLY A 102 -5.66 -9.68 8.02
N GLU A 103 -6.45 -10.10 7.05
CA GLU A 103 -7.55 -11.05 7.25
C GLU A 103 -7.11 -12.51 7.03
N GLU A 104 -5.99 -12.73 6.30
CA GLU A 104 -5.47 -14.07 6.02
C GLU A 104 -4.21 -14.41 6.85
N LEU A 105 -4.12 -15.70 7.22
CA LEU A 105 -3.06 -16.26 8.08
C LEU A 105 -1.64 -16.20 7.48
N PHE A 106 -1.51 -15.96 6.17
CA PHE A 106 -0.23 -16.02 5.45
C PHE A 106 0.45 -14.66 5.26
N PHE A 107 -0.03 -13.64 5.95
CA PHE A 107 0.65 -12.34 6.02
C PHE A 107 1.58 -12.28 7.23
N LEU A 108 2.86 -12.03 6.99
CA LEU A 108 3.80 -11.67 8.05
C LEU A 108 3.84 -10.15 8.18
N TRP A 109 3.14 -9.58 9.18
CA TRP A 109 3.18 -8.15 9.48
C TRP A 109 4.44 -7.82 10.27
N LEU A 110 5.27 -6.94 9.73
CA LEU A 110 6.56 -6.59 10.34
C LEU A 110 6.44 -5.40 11.29
N TRP A 111 5.47 -4.50 11.10
CA TRP A 111 5.41 -3.29 11.93
C TRP A 111 4.08 -2.54 11.87
N ARG A 112 3.71 -1.91 13.00
CA ARG A 112 2.64 -0.92 13.15
C ARG A 112 3.29 0.36 13.68
N HIS A 113 3.28 1.45 12.90
CA HIS A 113 3.60 2.77 13.46
C HIS A 113 2.46 3.21 14.36
N ARG A 114 2.77 3.66 15.58
CA ARG A 114 1.87 4.47 16.39
C ARG A 114 2.73 5.59 16.99
N GLU A 115 2.57 6.82 16.52
CA GLU A 115 3.06 7.97 17.30
C GLU A 115 2.21 8.01 18.58
N GLU A 116 2.85 7.92 19.74
CA GLU A 116 2.19 8.30 20.99
C GLU A 116 2.00 9.80 20.95
N VAL A 117 0.77 10.25 20.71
CA VAL A 117 0.41 11.66 20.90
C VAL A 117 0.57 11.97 22.39
N HIS A 118 1.68 12.60 22.75
CA HIS A 118 1.84 13.20 24.08
C HIS A 118 0.86 14.38 24.19
N GLN A 119 -0.20 14.14 24.99
CA GLN A 119 -1.12 15.07 25.67
C GLN A 119 -1.75 16.22 24.89
#